data_AF-A0A7C4AUF1-F1
#
_entry.id   AF-A0A7C4AUF1-F1
#
_cell.length_a   1.000
_cell.length_b   1.000
_cell.length_c   1.000
_cell.angle_alpha   90.00
_cell.angle_beta   90.00
_cell.angle_gamma   90.00
#
_symmetry.space_group_name_H-M   'P 1'
#
loop_
_entity.id
_entity.type
_entity.pdbx_description
1 polymer ?
#
loop_
_entity_poly.entity_id
_entity_poly.type
_entity_poly.pdbx_seq_one_letter_code
_entity_poly.pdbx_strand_id
1 'polypeptide(L)' 'MRGIISISLPERARRQLTQIAKKRDLTMSELVREALRKYLISEEFNRIRKKTLAKLARTGKVYSDEDVFKIVS' A
#
# COMPACT_ATOMS: atom_id res chain seq x y z
N MET A 1 4.10 -19.20 -9.36
CA MET A 1 4.92 -19.10 -10.59
C MET A 1 5.57 -17.73 -10.62
N ARG A 2 6.85 -17.63 -11.03
CA ARG A 2 7.53 -16.33 -11.22
C ARG A 2 7.41 -15.92 -12.69
N GLY A 3 7.09 -14.66 -12.95
CA GLY A 3 7.00 -14.08 -14.29
C GLY A 3 7.89 -12.83 -14.40
N ILE A 4 8.31 -12.51 -15.63
CA ILE A 4 9.10 -11.31 -15.93
C ILE A 4 8.15 -10.25 -16.48
N ILE A 5 8.24 -9.03 -15.94
CA ILE A 5 7.51 -7.86 -16.44
C ILE A 5 8.55 -6.85 -16.91
N SER A 6 8.51 -6.50 -18.20
CA SER A 6 9.33 -5.41 -18.76
C SER A 6 8.47 -4.15 -18.86
N ILE A 7 8.94 -3.05 -18.28
CA ILE A 7 8.24 -1.77 -18.27
C ILE A 7 9.16 -0.65 -18.75
N SER A 8 8.61 0.27 -19.54
CA SER A 8 9.28 1.52 -19.88
C SER A 8 9.06 2.53 -18.77
N LEU A 9 10.12 3.22 -18.36
CA LEU A 9 10.08 4.26 -17.33
C LEU A 9 10.77 5.53 -17.85
N PRO A 10 10.27 6.73 -17.50
CA PRO A 10 10.99 7.96 -17.74
C PRO A 10 12.41 7.89 -17.16
N GLU A 11 13.38 8.42 -17.89
CA GLU A 11 14.79 8.31 -17.50
C GLU A 11 15.06 8.87 -16.09
N ARG A 12 14.40 9.97 -15.75
CA ARG A 12 14.46 10.59 -14.42
C ARG A 12 14.01 9.61 -13.32
N ALA A 13 12.92 8.89 -13.54
CA ALA A 13 12.41 7.92 -12.56
C ALA A 13 13.39 6.74 -12.40
N ARG A 14 13.95 6.23 -13.51
CA ARG A 14 14.97 5.17 -13.47
C ARG A 14 16.20 5.60 -12.67
N ARG A 15 16.70 6.82 -12.88
CA ARG A 15 17.84 7.37 -12.13
C ARG A 15 17.53 7.47 -10.63
N GLN A 16 16.35 7.99 -10.27
CA GLN A 16 15.92 8.09 -8.87
C GLN A 16 15.83 6.73 -8.18
N LEU A 17 15.17 5.75 -8.81
CA LEU A 17 15.06 4.39 -8.30
C LEU A 17 16.44 3.75 -8.11
N THR A 18 17.39 4.03 -9.01
CA THR A 18 18.75 3.48 -8.94
C THR A 18 19.50 4.05 -7.74
N GLN A 19 19.36 5.34 -7.47
CA GLN A 19 19.95 5.96 -6.29
C GLN A 19 19.35 5.42 -4.99
N ILE A 20 18.03 5.23 -4.95
CA ILE A 20 17.34 4.67 -3.77
C ILE A 20 17.78 3.23 -3.52
N ALA A 21 17.85 2.41 -4.57
CA ALA A 21 18.29 1.02 -4.49
C ALA A 21 19.71 0.93 -3.91
N LYS A 22 20.65 1.72 -4.44
CA LYS A 22 22.03 1.82 -3.92
C LYS A 22 22.09 2.25 -2.45
N LYS A 23 21.33 3.29 -2.07
CA LYS A 23 21.30 3.79 -0.68
C LYS A 23 20.77 2.76 0.33
N ARG A 24 19.97 1.81 -0.13
CA ARG A 24 19.33 0.78 0.69
C ARG A 24 19.99 -0.59 0.58
N ASP A 25 21.08 -0.69 -0.18
CA ASP A 25 21.75 -1.95 -0.50
C ASP A 25 20.80 -3.01 -1.09
N LEU A 26 19.95 -2.57 -2.03
CA LEU A 26 18.98 -3.42 -2.72
C LEU A 26 19.25 -3.41 -4.23
N THR A 27 18.88 -4.50 -4.90
CA THR A 27 18.76 -4.51 -6.36
C THR A 27 17.53 -3.71 -6.82
N MET A 28 17.53 -3.29 -8.08
CA MET A 28 16.37 -2.61 -8.68
C MET A 28 15.09 -3.47 -8.58
N SER A 29 15.22 -4.76 -8.89
CA SER A 29 14.09 -5.68 -8.89
C SER A 29 13.54 -5.94 -7.48
N GLU A 30 14.38 -5.91 -6.46
CA GLU A 30 13.94 -6.01 -5.05
C GLU A 30 13.20 -4.76 -4.62
N LEU A 31 13.76 -3.58 -4.89
CA LEU A 31 13.11 -2.31 -4.58
C LEU A 31 11.73 -2.22 -5.23
N VAL A 32 11.64 -2.56 -6.53
CA VAL A 32 10.37 -2.53 -7.28
C VAL A 32 9.38 -3.57 -6.73
N ARG A 33 9.83 -4.79 -6.43
CA ARG A 33 8.96 -5.81 -5.81
C ARG A 33 8.43 -5.36 -4.45
N GLU A 34 9.26 -4.77 -3.61
CA GLU A 34 8.86 -4.26 -2.30
C GLU A 34 7.82 -3.13 -2.44
N ALA A 35 8.08 -2.18 -3.35
CA ALA A 35 7.18 -1.08 -3.63
C ALA A 35 5.82 -1.57 -4.15
N LEU A 36 5.81 -2.51 -5.10
CA LEU A 36 4.58 -3.11 -5.61
C LEU A 36 3.80 -3.86 -4.51
N ARG A 37 4.50 -4.61 -3.65
CA ARG A 37 3.86 -5.30 -2.52
C ARG A 37 3.17 -4.30 -1.58
N LYS A 38 3.86 -3.21 -1.22
CA LYS A 38 3.28 -2.17 -0.34
C LYS A 38 2.09 -1.48 -1.00
N TYR A 39 2.18 -1.18 -2.29
CA TYR A 39 1.09 -0.58 -3.06
C TYR A 39 -0.14 -1.49 -3.07
N LEU A 40 0.02 -2.77 -3.40
CA LEU A 40 -1.10 -3.73 -3.45
C LEU A 40 -1.78 -3.90 -2.09
N ILE A 41 -1.00 -3.95 -1.00
CA ILE A 41 -1.56 -4.02 0.35
C ILE A 41 -2.37 -2.75 0.67
N SER A 42 -1.83 -1.57 0.34
CA SER A 42 -2.53 -0.30 0.57
C SER A 42 -3.83 -0.23 -0.23
N GLU A 43 -3.81 -0.64 -1.49
CA GLU A 43 -5.01 -0.66 -2.34
C GLU A 43 -6.06 -1.62 -1.82
N GLU A 44 -5.67 -2.82 -1.41
CA GLU A 44 -6.59 -3.80 -0.84
C GLU A 44 -7.17 -3.32 0.49
N PHE A 45 -6.35 -2.74 1.36
CA PHE A 45 -6.80 -2.12 2.61
C PHE A 45 -7.81 -1.00 2.35
N ASN A 46 -7.51 -0.10 1.41
CA ASN A 46 -8.41 1.00 1.03
C ASN A 46 -9.73 0.47 0.49
N ARG A 47 -9.71 -0.58 -0.33
CA ARG A 47 -10.91 -1.24 -0.86
C ARG A 47 -11.76 -1.83 0.25
N ILE A 48 -11.16 -2.56 1.18
CA ILE A 48 -11.86 -3.14 2.35
C ILE A 48 -12.43 -2.01 3.22
N ARG A 49 -11.61 -1.01 3.57
CA ARG A 49 -12.03 0.13 4.40
C ARG A 49 -13.24 0.84 3.82
N LYS A 50 -13.24 1.14 2.51
CA LYS A 50 -14.39 1.76 1.82
C LYS A 50 -15.67 0.92 1.95
N LYS A 51 -15.58 -0.40 1.76
CA LYS A 51 -16.73 -1.31 1.93
C LYS A 51 -17.23 -1.34 3.36
N THR A 52 -16.32 -1.40 4.32
CA THR A 52 -16.65 -1.43 5.75
C THR A 52 -17.34 -0.13 6.17
N LEU A 53 -16.79 1.03 5.79
CA LEU A 53 -17.40 2.33 6.09
C LEU A 53 -18.79 2.46 5.46
N ALA A 54 -18.98 2.02 4.22
CA ALA A 54 -20.29 2.01 3.57
C ALA A 54 -21.30 1.11 4.31
N LYS A 55 -20.87 -0.06 4.81
CA LYS A 55 -21.71 -0.95 5.62
C LYS A 55 -22.06 -0.33 6.97
N LEU A 56 -21.07 0.26 7.65
CA LEU A 56 -21.22 0.92 8.94
C LEU A 56 -22.20 2.11 8.86
N ALA A 57 -22.07 2.95 7.84
CA ALA A 57 -22.99 4.05 7.55
C ALA A 57 -24.45 3.58 7.39
N ARG A 58 -24.66 2.45 6.70
CA ARG A 58 -26.00 1.85 6.56
C ARG A 58 -26.58 1.33 7.87
N THR A 59 -25.73 0.85 8.78
CA THR A 59 -26.16 0.37 10.10
C THR A 59 -26.26 1.49 11.14
N GLY A 60 -25.95 2.74 10.78
CA GLY A 60 -25.95 3.89 11.70
C GLY A 60 -24.88 3.84 12.80
N LYS A 61 -23.92 2.92 12.69
CA LYS A 61 -22.85 2.72 13.68
C LYS A 61 -21.53 3.09 13.04
N VAL A 62 -20.92 4.18 13.47
CA VAL A 62 -19.54 4.54 13.14
C VAL A 62 -18.77 4.46 14.45
N TYR A 63 -17.73 3.62 14.50
CA TYR A 63 -16.84 3.57 15.66
C TYR A 63 -15.62 4.45 15.34
N SER A 64 -15.52 5.60 15.99
CA SER A 64 -14.27 6.34 16.10
C SER A 64 -13.35 5.65 17.12
N ASP A 65 -12.06 6.00 17.11
CA ASP A 65 -11.10 5.48 18.09
C ASP A 65 -11.57 5.79 19.53
N GLU A 66 -12.21 6.95 19.73
CA GLU A 66 -12.83 7.37 20.99
C GLU A 66 -14.02 6.46 21.39
N ASP A 67 -14.86 6.07 20.42
CA ASP A 67 -15.98 5.16 20.68
C ASP A 67 -15.48 3.77 21.06
N VAL A 68 -14.41 3.29 20.42
CA VAL A 68 -13.78 2.02 20.79
C VAL A 68 -13.17 2.11 22.18
N PHE A 69 -12.44 3.20 22.48
CA PHE A 69 -11.81 3.41 23.78
C PHE A 69 -12.82 3.38 24.93
N LYS A 70 -13.98 4.02 24.76
CA LYS A 70 -15.10 4.00 25.74
C LYS A 70 -15.76 2.64 25.91
N ILE A 71 -15.66 1.75 24.93
CA ILE A 71 -16.26 0.39 25.00
C ILE A 71 -15.34 -0.58 25.75
N VAL A 72 -14.02 -0.40 25.65
CA VAL A 72 -13.03 -1.36 26.15
C VAL A 72 -12.34 -0.95 27.45
N SER A 73 -12.55 0.29 27.92
CA SER A 73 -11.94 0.84 29.15
C SER A 73 -12.96 1.00 30.28
#